data_AF-A0A352S4Q2-F1
#
_entry.id   AF-A0A352S4Q2-F1
#
_cell.length_a   1.000
_cell.length_b   1.000
_cell.length_c   1.000
_cell.angle_alpha   90.00
_cell.angle_beta   90.00
_cell.angle_gamma   90.00
#
_symmetry.space_group_name_H-M   'P 1'
#
loop_
_entity.id
_entity.type
_entity.pdbx_description
1 polymer ?
#
loop_
_entity_poly.entity_id
_entity_poly.type
_entity_poly.pdbx_seq_one_letter_code
_entity_poly.pdbx_strand_id
1 'polypeptide(L)' 'AQAQSGRIEIEVVGELISKPYIEITLNLLARFGIAVERQGWERFILPAGARYRSPGEIYVEGDAS' A
#
# COMPACT_ATOMS: atom_id res chain seq x y z
N ALA A 1 10.38 22.86 -0.77
CA ALA A 1 9.66 22.13 0.30
C ALA A 1 10.53 20.97 0.73
N GLN A 2 10.96 20.92 1.99
CA GLN A 2 11.79 19.81 2.46
C GLN A 2 10.94 18.53 2.44
N ALA A 3 11.40 17.51 1.71
CA ALA A 3 10.78 16.20 1.75
C ALA A 3 10.95 15.65 3.17
N GLN A 4 9.87 15.20 3.79
CA GLN A 4 9.88 14.57 5.10
C GLN A 4 10.70 13.27 4.99
N SER A 5 11.99 13.32 5.28
CA SER A 5 12.89 12.17 5.14
C SER A 5 12.65 11.20 6.30
N GLY A 6 11.93 10.11 6.01
CA GLY A 6 11.64 9.03 6.95
C GLY A 6 10.94 7.86 6.25
N ARG A 7 10.61 6.81 7.01
CA ARG A 7 9.78 5.69 6.56
C ARG A 7 8.69 5.42 7.59
N ILE A 8 7.54 4.97 7.12
CA ILE A 8 6.44 4.48 7.96
C ILE A 8 6.51 2.96 7.93
N GLU A 9 6.41 2.35 9.09
CA GLU A 9 6.41 0.89 9.26
C GLU A 9 5.11 0.47 9.93
N ILE A 10 4.49 -0.57 9.40
CA ILE A 10 3.27 -1.18 9.93
C ILE A 10 3.61 -2.63 10.28
N GLU A 11 3.45 -2.99 11.55
CA GLU A 11 3.61 -4.36 12.03
C GLU A 11 2.25 -4.99 12.31
N VAL A 12 2.05 -6.20 11.83
CA VAL A 12 0.86 -7.00 12.11
C VAL A 12 1.12 -7.84 13.34
N VAL A 13 0.32 -7.60 14.37
CA VAL A 13 0.31 -8.43 15.58
C VAL A 13 -0.63 -9.61 15.35
N GLY A 14 -0.08 -10.82 15.42
CA GLY A 14 -0.85 -12.05 15.18
C GLY A 14 -0.99 -12.40 13.70
N GLU A 15 -2.04 -13.13 13.35
CA GLU A 15 -2.28 -13.58 11.98
C GLU A 15 -3.13 -12.60 11.18
N LEU A 16 -2.67 -12.25 9.98
CA LEU A 16 -3.45 -11.47 9.03
C LEU A 16 -4.47 -12.38 8.31
N ILE A 17 -5.75 -12.24 8.64
CA ILE A 17 -6.82 -13.11 8.09
C ILE A 17 -7.40 -12.63 6.75
N SER A 18 -7.22 -11.36 6.39
CA SER A 18 -7.83 -10.74 5.20
C SER A 18 -6.81 -10.48 4.07
N LYS A 19 -5.83 -11.38 3.90
CA LYS A 19 -4.73 -11.23 2.92
C LYS A 19 -5.19 -10.83 1.50
N PRO A 20 -6.25 -11.43 0.91
CA PRO A 20 -6.69 -11.06 -0.44
C PRO A 20 -7.12 -9.59 -0.53
N TYR A 21 -7.78 -9.06 0.50
CA TYR A 21 -8.24 -7.67 0.55
C TYR A 21 -7.09 -6.68 0.74
N ILE A 22 -6.08 -7.06 1.52
CA ILE A 22 -4.86 -6.26 1.65
C ILE A 22 -4.08 -6.26 0.34
N GLU A 23 -4.02 -7.39 -0.38
CA GLU A 23 -3.38 -7.45 -1.69
C GLU A 23 -4.06 -6.50 -2.70
N ILE A 24 -5.40 -6.43 -2.72
CA ILE A 24 -6.15 -5.43 -3.53
C ILE A 24 -5.71 -4.01 -3.19
N THR A 25 -5.58 -3.71 -1.89
CA THR A 25 -5.14 -2.39 -1.42
C THR A 25 -3.72 -2.07 -1.87
N LEU A 26 -2.77 -3.01 -1.72
CA LEU A 26 -1.38 -2.82 -2.12
C LEU A 26 -1.25 -2.58 -3.63
N ASN A 27 -1.99 -3.34 -4.43
CA ASN A 27 -2.02 -3.18 -5.88
C ASN A 27 -2.58 -1.81 -6.28
N LEU A 28 -3.65 -1.37 -5.62
CA LEU A 28 -4.21 -0.04 -5.85
C LEU A 28 -3.21 1.06 -5.51
N LEU A 29 -2.56 0.98 -4.34
CA LEU A 29 -1.53 1.94 -3.92
C LEU A 29 -0.40 2.05 -4.96
N ALA A 30 0.08 0.92 -5.48
CA ALA A 30 1.12 0.89 -6.50
C ALA A 30 0.68 1.60 -7.80
N ARG A 31 -0.57 1.40 -8.24
CA ARG A 31 -1.14 2.10 -9.41
C ARG A 31 -1.19 3.62 -9.23
N PHE A 32 -1.35 4.09 -7.99
CA PHE A 32 -1.29 5.51 -7.66
C PHE A 32 0.12 5.99 -7.22
N GLY A 33 1.16 5.23 -7.56
CA GLY A 33 2.55 5.64 -7.38
C GLY A 33 3.09 5.51 -5.95
N ILE A 34 2.40 4.79 -5.07
CA ILE A 34 2.87 4.49 -3.71
C ILE A 34 3.39 3.05 -3.70
N ALA A 35 4.71 2.90 -3.64
CA ALA A 35 5.35 1.60 -3.46
C ALA A 35 5.40 1.26 -1.97
N VAL A 36 4.79 0.14 -1.59
CA VAL A 36 4.87 -0.44 -0.25
C VAL A 36 5.76 -1.67 -0.33
N GLU A 37 6.87 -1.66 0.40
CA GLU A 37 7.67 -2.86 0.62
C GLU A 37 6.92 -3.79 1.57
N ARG A 38 6.75 -5.04 1.16
CA ARG A 38 6.06 -6.07 1.95
C ARG A 38 7.06 -7.13 2.39
N GLN A 39 7.23 -7.28 3.69
CA GLN A 39 8.02 -8.34 4.32
C GLN A 39 7.05 -9.39 4.87
N GLY A 40 6.71 -10.38 4.03
CA GLY A 40 5.71 -11.38 4.36
C GLY A 40 4.30 -10.80 4.47
N TRP A 41 3.57 -11.16 5.52
CA TRP A 41 2.29 -10.56 5.91
C TRP A 41 2.36 -9.89 7.29
N GLU A 42 3.56 -9.87 7.87
CA GLU A 42 3.84 -9.42 9.22
C GLU A 42 4.31 -7.97 9.26
N ARG A 43 4.87 -7.45 8.15
CA ARG A 43 5.36 -6.07 8.10
C ARG A 43 5.23 -5.42 6.72
N PHE A 44 4.86 -4.15 6.72
CA PHE A 44 4.77 -3.28 5.53
C PHE A 44 5.53 -1.98 5.78
N ILE A 45 6.29 -1.53 4.78
CA ILE A 45 7.15 -0.35 4.89
C ILE A 45 6.87 0.57 3.70
N LEU A 46 6.65 1.85 3.95
CA LEU A 46 6.41 2.84 2.91
C LEU A 46 7.17 4.15 3.19
N PRO A 47 7.56 4.91 2.15
CA PRO A 47 8.31 6.15 2.35
C PRO A 47 7.46 7.20 3.07
N ALA A 48 8.04 7.89 4.05
CA ALA A 48 7.38 9.04 4.66
C ALA A 48 7.21 10.14 3.60
N GLY A 49 6.04 10.78 3.62
CA GLY A 49 5.70 11.79 2.61
C GLY A 49 5.34 11.21 1.24
N ALA A 50 5.05 9.91 1.14
CA ALA A 50 4.41 9.33 -0.04
C ALA A 50 3.17 10.16 -0.44
N ARG A 51 3.02 10.38 -1.74
CA ARG A 51 1.89 11.12 -2.30
C ARG A 51 1.26 10.29 -3.41
N TYR A 52 -0.06 10.27 -3.42
CA TYR A 52 -0.80 9.74 -4.55
C TYR A 52 -0.46 10.52 -5.81
N ARG A 53 -0.28 9.79 -6.91
CA ARG A 53 -0.18 10.31 -8.26
C ARG A 53 -1.32 9.71 -9.07
N SER A 54 -2.04 10.57 -9.80
CA SER A 54 -3.07 10.09 -10.70
C SER A 54 -2.46 9.16 -11.76
N PRO A 55 -3.04 7.97 -11.99
CA PRO A 55 -2.67 7.13 -13.13
C PRO A 55 -3.21 7.68 -14.46
N GLY A 56 -3.94 8.80 -14.44
CA GLY A 56 -4.71 9.30 -15.57
C GLY A 56 -6.08 8.65 -15.59
N GLU A 57 -6.14 7.42 -16.07
CA GLU A 57 -7.36 6.61 -16.13
C GLU A 57 -7.19 5.32 -15.32
N ILE A 58 -8.28 4.86 -14.72
CA ILE A 58 -8.31 3.61 -13.95
C ILE A 58 -9.67 2.92 -14.14
N TYR A 59 -9.62 1.65 -14.53
CA TYR A 59 -10.77 0.77 -14.46
C TYR A 59 -10.96 0.31 -13.02
N VAL A 60 -12.17 0.51 -12.51
CA VAL A 60 -12.58 0.02 -11.19
C VAL A 60 -12.94 -1.46 -11.33
N GLU A 61 -12.30 -2.29 -10.52
CA GLU A 61 -12.52 -3.74 -10.48
C GLU A 61 -13.91 -4.05 -9.89
N GLY A 62 -14.47 -5.21 -10.25
CA GLY A 62 -15.75 -5.68 -9.72
C GLY A 62 -15.70 -5.99 -8.22
N ASP A 63 -16.80 -6.50 -7.67
CA ASP A 63 -16.81 -6.93 -6.28
C ASP A 63 -15.84 -8.10 -6.03
N ALA A 64 -15.28 -8.13 -4.83
CA ALA A 64 -14.34 -9.15 -4.40
C ALA A 64 -15.03 -10.34 -3.67
N SER A 65 -16.38 -10.31 -3.55
CA SER A 65 -17.18 -11.27 -2.77
C SER A 65 -17.32 -12.66 -3.39
#